data_AF-A0A165N375-F1
#
_entry.id   AF-A0A165N375-F1
#
_cell.length_a   1.000
_cell.length_b   1.000
_cell.length_c   1.000
_cell.angle_alpha   90.00
_cell.angle_beta   90.00
_cell.angle_gamma   90.00
#
_symmetry.space_group_name_H-M   'P 1'
#
loop_
_entity.id
_entity.type
_entity.pdbx_description
1 polymer ?
#
loop_
_entity_poly.entity_id
_entity_poly.type
_entity_poly.pdbx_seq_one_letter_code
_entity_poly.pdbx_strand_id
1 'polypeptide(L)'
;MIKMDKRLSEIYFRWEDKIDKDEWYFSNSFESITKDMSAEEAFNYIPNVVDMLLKLDDDYLIWETLYFLISLYNIAETTQIHLSLEDKWNELEEHIRNYDDSFGTPYNELKRYLRIKD
;
A
#
# COMPACT_ATOMS: atom_id res chain seq x y z
N MET A 1 -13.02 1.55 -15.29
CA MET A 1 -12.15 2.50 -14.56
C MET A 1 -12.50 2.38 -13.09
N ILE A 2 -11.66 1.68 -12.31
CA ILE A 2 -11.85 1.63 -10.85
C ILE A 2 -11.61 3.06 -10.36
N LYS A 3 -12.61 3.64 -9.70
CA LYS A 3 -12.48 4.98 -9.14
C LYS A 3 -11.73 4.82 -7.82
N MET A 4 -10.52 5.38 -7.76
CA MET A 4 -9.69 5.33 -6.55
C MET A 4 -10.50 5.82 -5.35
N ASP A 5 -10.45 5.07 -4.24
CA ASP A 5 -11.13 5.46 -3.01
C ASP A 5 -10.63 6.84 -2.56
N LYS A 6 -11.57 7.78 -2.42
CA LYS A 6 -11.26 9.15 -1.98
C LYS A 6 -10.64 9.15 -0.59
N ARG A 7 -11.09 8.24 0.30
CA ARG A 7 -10.57 8.13 1.66
C ARG A 7 -9.07 7.89 1.65
N LEU A 8 -8.59 7.00 0.76
CA LEU A 8 -7.16 6.75 0.60
C LEU A 8 -6.41 8.00 0.14
N SER A 9 -6.90 8.69 -0.89
CA SER A 9 -6.24 9.91 -1.38
C SER A 9 -6.22 11.05 -0.35
N GLU A 10 -7.25 11.15 0.49
CA GLU A 10 -7.35 12.18 1.52
C GLU A 10 -6.33 11.99 2.65
N ILE A 11 -5.80 10.77 2.84
CA ILE A 11 -4.75 10.50 3.83
C ILE A 11 -3.51 11.34 3.51
N TYR A 12 -3.05 11.28 2.27
CA TYR A 12 -1.83 11.94 1.80
C TYR A 12 -1.99 13.46 1.63
N PHE A 13 -3.20 14.01 1.62
CA PHE A 13 -3.38 15.45 1.53
C PHE A 13 -2.92 16.15 2.81
N ARG A 14 -1.91 17.02 2.70
CA ARG A 14 -1.28 17.75 3.84
C ARG A 14 -0.89 16.80 4.97
N TRP A 15 -0.29 15.66 4.63
CA TRP A 15 0.06 14.61 5.59
C TRP A 15 1.10 15.09 6.63
N GLU A 16 2.02 15.96 6.26
CA GLU A 16 3.03 16.55 7.16
C GLU A 16 2.38 17.24 8.37
N ASP A 17 1.36 18.08 8.12
CA ASP A 17 0.61 18.76 9.19
C ASP A 17 -0.12 17.80 10.14
N LYS A 18 -0.44 16.60 9.65
CA LYS A 18 -1.20 15.59 10.38
C LYS A 18 -0.28 14.71 11.20
N ILE A 19 0.86 14.29 10.64
CA ILE A 19 1.86 13.49 11.35
C ILE A 19 2.52 14.29 12.48
N ASP A 20 2.73 15.60 12.29
CA ASP A 20 3.21 16.50 13.35
C ASP A 20 2.27 16.58 14.56
N LYS A 21 0.96 16.31 14.35
CA LYS A 21 -0.06 16.32 15.41
C LYS A 21 -0.34 14.92 15.97
N ASP A 22 -0.11 13.88 15.17
CA ASP A 22 -0.35 12.49 15.49
C ASP A 22 0.70 11.62 14.80
N GLU A 23 1.73 11.22 15.54
CA GLU A 23 2.80 10.33 15.04
C GLU A 23 2.24 8.98 14.52
N TRP A 24 1.03 8.59 14.96
CA TRP A 24 0.35 7.37 14.54
C TRP A 24 -0.64 7.61 13.39
N TYR A 25 -0.60 8.79 12.75
CA TYR A 25 -1.59 9.23 11.76
C TYR A 25 -1.84 8.20 10.64
N PHE A 26 -0.78 7.68 10.02
CA PHE A 26 -0.92 6.71 8.93
C PHE A 26 -1.51 5.40 9.41
N SER A 27 -0.97 4.82 10.50
CA SER A 27 -1.50 3.60 11.11
C SER A 27 -2.99 3.75 11.44
N ASN A 28 -3.38 4.82 12.14
CA ASN A 28 -4.77 5.10 12.52
C ASN A 28 -5.68 5.28 11.28
N SER A 29 -5.18 5.96 10.25
CA SER A 29 -5.93 6.21 9.02
C SER A 29 -6.14 4.93 8.22
N PHE A 30 -5.12 4.11 8.07
CA PHE A 30 -5.22 2.81 7.39
C PHE A 30 -6.11 1.83 8.15
N GLU A 31 -5.96 1.76 9.48
CA GLU A 31 -6.88 0.98 10.33
C GLU A 31 -8.32 1.45 10.13
N SER A 32 -8.58 2.75 10.06
CA SER A 32 -9.94 3.27 9.84
C SER A 32 -10.54 2.86 8.48
N ILE A 33 -9.70 2.64 7.46
CA ILE A 33 -10.14 2.15 6.16
C ILE A 33 -10.49 0.67 6.26
N THR A 34 -9.62 -0.13 6.90
CA THR A 34 -9.75 -1.59 6.94
C THR A 34 -10.58 -2.11 8.09
N LYS A 35 -10.98 -1.23 9.01
CA LYS A 35 -11.81 -1.58 10.15
C LYS A 35 -13.07 -2.26 9.66
N ASP A 36 -13.31 -3.45 10.21
CA ASP A 36 -14.45 -4.31 9.90
C ASP A 36 -14.50 -4.85 8.46
N MET A 37 -13.43 -4.71 7.65
CA MET A 37 -13.33 -5.38 6.36
C MET A 37 -13.29 -6.90 6.54
N SER A 38 -14.09 -7.59 5.75
CA SER A 38 -13.90 -9.02 5.49
C SER A 38 -12.65 -9.27 4.64
N ALA A 39 -12.19 -10.53 4.62
CA ALA A 39 -11.07 -10.94 3.78
C ALA A 39 -11.30 -10.64 2.28
N GLU A 40 -12.54 -10.80 1.79
CA GLU A 40 -12.90 -10.49 0.41
C GLU A 40 -12.84 -8.98 0.13
N GLU A 41 -13.33 -8.14 1.05
CA GLU A 41 -13.27 -6.69 0.91
C GLU A 41 -11.82 -6.18 0.92
N ALA A 42 -10.98 -6.72 1.80
CA ALA A 42 -9.56 -6.38 1.84
C ALA A 42 -8.85 -6.78 0.53
N PHE A 43 -9.11 -7.99 0.02
CA PHE A 43 -8.55 -8.44 -1.26
C PHE A 43 -8.99 -7.55 -2.42
N ASN A 44 -10.27 -7.18 -2.47
CA ASN A 44 -10.83 -6.30 -3.50
C ASN A 44 -10.38 -4.83 -3.35
N TYR A 45 -9.78 -4.45 -2.22
CA TYR A 45 -9.26 -3.10 -1.99
C TYR A 45 -7.83 -2.90 -2.53
N ILE A 46 -7.06 -3.99 -2.71
CA ILE A 46 -5.68 -3.99 -3.21
C ILE A 46 -5.47 -3.08 -4.44
N PRO A 47 -6.33 -3.09 -5.48
CA PRO A 47 -6.16 -2.22 -6.64
C PRO A 47 -6.01 -0.73 -6.30
N ASN A 48 -6.73 -0.24 -5.29
CA ASN A 48 -6.66 1.16 -4.87
C ASN A 48 -5.27 1.53 -4.33
N VAL A 49 -4.65 0.61 -3.59
CA VAL A 49 -3.33 0.83 -2.98
C VAL A 49 -2.23 0.73 -4.02
N VAL A 50 -2.32 -0.23 -4.95
CA VAL A 50 -1.38 -0.32 -6.08
C VAL A 50 -1.43 0.96 -6.93
N ASP A 51 -2.64 1.45 -7.23
CA ASP A 51 -2.83 2.69 -7.96
C ASP A 51 -2.33 3.93 -7.20
N MET A 52 -2.30 3.88 -5.86
CA MET A 52 -1.76 4.96 -5.05
C MET A 52 -0.23 4.91 -5.03
N LEU A 53 0.37 3.74 -4.81
CA LEU A 53 1.82 3.56 -4.82
C LEU A 53 2.46 4.12 -6.09
N LEU A 54 1.89 3.85 -7.26
CA LEU A 54 2.38 4.37 -8.55
C LEU A 54 2.29 5.91 -8.70
N LYS A 55 1.54 6.60 -7.83
CA LYS A 55 1.36 8.05 -7.87
C LYS A 55 2.19 8.78 -6.81
N LEU A 56 2.68 8.08 -5.79
CA LEU A 56 3.46 8.68 -4.72
C LEU A 56 4.88 8.95 -5.23
N ASP A 57 5.48 10.06 -4.80
CA ASP A 57 6.82 10.47 -5.20
C ASP A 57 7.72 10.79 -3.99
N ASP A 58 7.31 10.32 -2.81
CA ASP A 58 8.00 10.50 -1.54
C ASP A 58 8.27 9.13 -0.89
N ASP A 59 9.53 8.86 -0.54
CA ASP A 59 9.98 7.55 -0.03
C ASP A 59 9.23 7.16 1.26
N TYR A 60 9.01 8.12 2.16
CA TYR A 60 8.30 7.86 3.41
C TYR A 60 6.84 7.49 3.16
N LEU A 61 6.16 8.17 2.23
CA LEU A 61 4.79 7.83 1.86
C LEU A 61 4.68 6.45 1.19
N ILE A 62 5.63 6.13 0.32
CA ILE A 62 5.69 4.83 -0.35
C ILE A 62 5.90 3.73 0.70
N TRP A 63 6.80 3.95 1.65
CA TRP A 63 7.07 3.05 2.76
C TRP A 63 5.78 2.71 3.53
N GLU A 64 5.04 3.73 3.98
CA GLU A 64 3.81 3.56 4.76
C GLU A 64 2.74 2.81 3.95
N THR A 65 2.66 3.12 2.67
CA THR A 65 1.67 2.54 1.75
C THR A 65 1.99 1.08 1.40
N LEU A 66 3.26 0.68 1.36
CA LEU A 66 3.65 -0.71 1.16
C LEU A 66 3.28 -1.56 2.38
N TYR A 67 3.49 -1.07 3.60
CA TYR A 67 3.02 -1.77 4.80
C TYR A 67 1.50 -1.86 4.85
N PHE A 68 0.80 -0.83 4.37
CA PHE A 68 -0.65 -0.91 4.21
C PHE A 68 -1.06 -2.02 3.22
N LEU A 69 -0.37 -2.14 2.09
CA LEU A 69 -0.61 -3.23 1.13
C LEU A 69 -0.37 -4.62 1.77
N ILE A 70 0.71 -4.79 2.53
CA ILE A 70 0.99 -6.03 3.27
C ILE A 70 -0.12 -6.32 4.29
N SER A 71 -0.60 -5.29 5.00
CA SER A 71 -1.72 -5.41 5.93
C SER A 71 -3.00 -5.90 5.24
N LEU A 72 -3.33 -5.38 4.05
CA LEU A 72 -4.47 -5.86 3.26
C LEU A 72 -4.34 -7.34 2.90
N TYR A 73 -3.15 -7.79 2.51
CA TYR A 73 -2.90 -9.20 2.26
C TYR A 73 -3.05 -10.07 3.51
N ASN A 74 -2.62 -9.57 4.67
CA ASN A 74 -2.83 -10.23 5.95
C ASN A 74 -4.32 -10.36 6.30
N ILE A 75 -5.10 -9.29 6.14
CA ILE A 75 -6.56 -9.30 6.40
C ILE A 75 -7.29 -10.19 5.40
N ALA A 76 -6.84 -10.20 4.13
CA ALA A 76 -7.35 -11.08 3.09
C ALA A 76 -6.97 -12.56 3.31
N GLU A 77 -6.14 -12.86 4.31
CA GLU A 77 -5.66 -14.21 4.67
C GLU A 77 -5.10 -14.98 3.46
N THR A 78 -4.40 -14.28 2.56
CA THR A 78 -3.93 -14.87 1.30
C THR A 78 -2.53 -14.41 0.90
N THR A 79 -1.83 -15.29 0.20
CA THR A 79 -0.57 -14.98 -0.50
C THR A 79 -0.74 -14.98 -2.02
N GLN A 80 -1.98 -15.21 -2.50
CA GLN A 80 -2.30 -15.10 -3.92
C GLN A 80 -2.17 -13.64 -4.35
N ILE A 81 -1.32 -13.38 -5.34
CA ILE A 81 -1.16 -12.04 -5.91
C ILE A 81 -2.48 -11.63 -6.58
N HIS A 82 -2.91 -10.40 -6.32
CA HIS A 82 -4.12 -9.87 -6.94
C HIS A 82 -3.80 -9.54 -8.40
N LEU A 83 -4.71 -9.83 -9.35
CA LEU A 83 -4.46 -9.62 -10.79
C LEU A 83 -3.99 -8.20 -11.11
N SER A 84 -4.56 -7.18 -10.45
CA SER A 84 -4.13 -5.79 -10.65
C SER A 84 -2.68 -5.50 -10.21
N LEU A 85 -2.19 -6.21 -9.18
CA LEU A 85 -0.80 -6.10 -8.74
C LEU A 85 0.11 -6.89 -9.68
N GLU A 86 -0.32 -8.07 -10.11
CA GLU A 86 0.42 -8.90 -11.08
C GLU A 86 0.61 -8.16 -12.42
N ASP A 87 -0.45 -7.58 -12.98
CA ASP A 87 -0.42 -6.82 -14.23
C ASP A 87 0.51 -5.60 -14.18
N LYS A 88 0.67 -5.01 -12.98
CA LYS A 88 1.46 -3.79 -12.75
C LYS A 88 2.79 -4.06 -12.05
N TRP A 89 3.16 -5.32 -11.85
CA TRP A 89 4.29 -5.68 -10.99
C TRP A 89 5.58 -5.00 -11.43
N ASN A 90 5.91 -5.09 -12.72
CA ASN A 90 7.13 -4.50 -13.27
C ASN A 90 7.13 -2.97 -13.19
N GLU A 91 5.98 -2.33 -13.44
CA GLU A 91 5.82 -0.87 -13.34
C GLU A 91 6.03 -0.40 -11.90
N LEU A 92 5.41 -1.12 -10.94
CA LEU A 92 5.54 -0.85 -9.52
C LEU A 92 6.99 -1.05 -9.04
N GLU A 93 7.65 -2.12 -9.48
CA GLU A 93 9.05 -2.38 -9.15
C GLU A 93 9.97 -1.28 -9.66
N GLU A 94 9.83 -0.90 -10.93
CA GLU A 94 10.62 0.17 -11.56
C GLU A 94 10.40 1.50 -10.85
N HIS A 95 9.15 1.80 -10.49
CA HIS A 95 8.81 2.98 -9.72
C HIS A 95 9.49 2.99 -8.35
N ILE A 96 9.29 1.94 -7.54
CA ILE A 96 9.77 1.85 -6.15
C ILE A 96 11.31 1.81 -6.08
N ARG A 97 11.98 1.28 -7.10
CA ARG A 97 13.45 1.18 -7.14
C ARG A 97 14.18 2.52 -6.99
N ASN A 98 13.51 3.65 -7.21
CA ASN A 98 14.08 4.98 -7.02
C ASN A 98 14.05 5.47 -5.55
N TYR A 99 13.49 4.69 -4.64
CA TYR A 99 13.27 5.02 -3.23
C TYR A 99 13.96 3.97 -2.37
N ASP A 100 15.20 4.26 -1.95
CA ASP A 100 16.13 3.29 -1.37
C ASP A 100 15.56 2.60 -0.12
N ASP A 101 14.91 3.35 0.77
CA ASP A 101 14.38 2.80 2.02
C ASP A 101 13.17 1.90 1.74
N SER A 102 12.25 2.37 0.92
CA SER A 102 11.08 1.60 0.46
C SER A 102 11.45 0.35 -0.31
N PHE A 103 12.40 0.44 -1.24
CA PHE A 103 12.87 -0.70 -2.03
C PHE A 103 13.65 -1.70 -1.17
N GLY A 104 14.47 -1.20 -0.25
CA GLY A 104 15.31 -2.01 0.62
C GLY A 104 14.53 -2.84 1.64
N THR A 105 13.49 -2.27 2.24
CA THR A 105 12.76 -2.91 3.35
C THR A 105 11.34 -3.34 2.95
N PRO A 106 10.31 -2.47 2.93
CA PRO A 106 8.93 -2.91 2.75
C PRO A 106 8.66 -3.61 1.42
N TYR A 107 9.31 -3.19 0.33
CA TYR A 107 9.14 -3.87 -0.96
C TYR A 107 9.67 -5.31 -0.93
N ASN A 108 10.85 -5.52 -0.35
CA ASN A 108 11.40 -6.86 -0.17
C ASN A 108 10.56 -7.71 0.80
N GLU A 109 9.96 -7.11 1.82
CA GLU A 109 9.00 -7.79 2.69
C GLU A 109 7.73 -8.20 1.94
N LEU A 110 7.17 -7.33 1.11
CA LEU A 110 6.04 -7.64 0.22
C LEU A 110 6.38 -8.81 -0.71
N LYS A 111 7.54 -8.77 -1.38
CA LYS A 111 8.02 -9.87 -2.24
C LYS A 111 8.08 -11.19 -1.49
N ARG A 112 8.67 -11.19 -0.29
CA ARG A 112 8.78 -12.40 0.56
C ARG A 112 7.41 -12.91 0.97
N TYR A 113 6.52 -12.00 1.39
CA TYR A 113 5.16 -12.33 1.79
C TYR A 113 4.38 -13.02 0.65
N LEU A 114 4.44 -12.42 -0.54
CA LEU A 114 3.79 -12.93 -1.76
C LEU A 114 4.55 -14.08 -2.44
N ARG A 115 5.70 -14.49 -1.88
CA ARG A 115 6.55 -15.57 -2.39
C ARG A 115 7.02 -15.34 -3.85
N ILE A 116 7.22 -14.08 -4.21
CA ILE A 116 7.74 -13.69 -5.51
C ILE A 116 9.24 -13.96 -5.52
N LYS A 117 9.71 -14.66 -6.55
CA LYS A 117 11.13 -14.98 -6.73
C LYS A 117 11.85 -13.80 -7.37
N ASP A 118 13.13 -13.66 -7.03
CA ASP A 118 14.07 -12.76 -7.70
C ASP A 118 14.37 -13.20 -9.14
#